data_AF-A0A8T4MCN9-F1
#
_entry.id   AF-A0A8T4MCN9-F1
#
_cell.length_a   1.000
_cell.length_b   1.000
_cell.length_c   1.000
_cell.angle_alpha   90.00
_cell.angle_beta   90.00
_cell.angle_gamma   90.00
#
_symmetry.space_group_name_H-M   'P 1'
#
loop_
_entity.id
_entity.type
_entity.pdbx_description
1 polymer ?
#
loop_
_entity_poly.entity_id
_entity_poly.type
_entity_poly.pdbx_seq_one_letter_code
_entity_poly.pdbx_strand_id
1 'polypeptide(L)'
;MTENTEGRTSEPSNKATSNRSNDNSVFIGSKPLVNYIRGVITQFMRKDAAEVVIRSRGKFISKAVDVAEIAKRSLENAVKVKEIKIGSESFESEGKKTNISTMDIVLVKE
;
A
#
# COMPACT_ATOMS: atom_id res chain seq x y z
N MET A 1 47.21 -35.32 0.67
CA MET A 1 45.83 -35.72 0.96
C MET A 1 45.27 -34.76 2.00
N THR A 2 44.56 -33.74 1.54
CA THR A 2 43.19 -33.39 1.98
C THR A 2 42.74 -32.24 1.10
N GLU A 3 41.64 -32.50 0.41
CA GLU A 3 40.88 -31.59 -0.43
C GLU A 3 40.35 -30.43 0.41
N ASN A 4 40.13 -29.27 -0.21
CA ASN A 4 38.95 -28.48 0.10
C ASN A 4 38.52 -27.69 -1.13
N THR A 5 37.29 -28.01 -1.51
CA THR A 5 36.56 -27.69 -2.71
C THR A 5 35.58 -26.56 -2.40
N GLU A 6 35.38 -25.67 -3.38
CA GLU A 6 34.17 -24.88 -3.67
C GLU A 6 33.60 -23.89 -2.63
N GLY A 7 33.21 -22.73 -3.13
CA GLY A 7 32.36 -21.81 -2.37
C GLY A 7 32.18 -20.41 -2.98
N ARG A 8 31.77 -20.32 -4.25
CA ARG A 8 31.14 -19.11 -4.79
C ARG A 8 29.73 -19.00 -4.21
N THR A 9 29.46 -17.98 -3.41
CA THR A 9 28.15 -17.35 -3.14
C THR A 9 28.40 -16.35 -2.00
N SER A 10 27.76 -15.20 -1.87
CA SER A 10 26.55 -14.65 -2.48
C SER A 10 26.54 -13.17 -2.09
N GLU A 11 26.12 -12.30 -3.00
CA GLU A 11 25.80 -10.89 -2.70
C GLU A 11 24.87 -10.80 -1.48
N PRO A 12 25.16 -9.94 -0.49
CA PRO A 12 24.21 -9.72 0.59
C PRO A 12 23.05 -8.87 0.06
N SER A 13 21.95 -9.57 -0.24
CA SER A 13 20.55 -9.20 0.01
C SER A 13 20.36 -7.76 0.47
N ASN A 14 19.93 -6.89 -0.46
CA ASN A 14 19.45 -5.55 -0.14
C ASN A 14 18.17 -5.70 0.70
N LYS A 15 18.42 -5.68 2.01
CA LYS A 15 17.48 -5.74 3.11
C LYS A 15 16.36 -4.73 2.85
N ALA A 16 15.21 -5.25 2.40
CA ALA A 16 13.94 -4.54 2.41
C ALA A 16 13.83 -3.85 3.77
N THR A 17 13.92 -2.52 3.75
CA THR A 17 13.89 -1.69 4.95
C THR A 17 12.50 -1.85 5.55
N SER A 18 12.39 -2.77 6.49
CA SER A 18 11.24 -3.00 7.34
C SER A 18 11.12 -1.82 8.30
N ASN A 19 10.61 -0.69 7.82
CA ASN A 19 10.16 0.35 8.72
C ASN A 19 8.73 -0.01 9.17
N ARG A 20 8.64 -0.77 10.27
CA ARG A 20 7.40 -0.87 11.05
C ARG A 20 7.20 0.47 11.76
N SER A 21 6.61 1.45 11.09
CA SER A 21 6.18 2.69 11.72
C SER A 21 4.73 2.96 11.34
N ASN A 22 3.83 2.51 12.21
CA ASN A 22 2.38 2.74 12.24
C ASN A 22 1.57 2.29 11.02
N ASP A 23 0.64 1.38 11.29
CA ASP A 23 -0.29 0.71 10.38
C ASP A 23 -1.41 1.65 9.88
N ASN A 24 -1.05 2.84 9.40
CA ASN A 24 -1.99 3.82 8.84
C ASN A 24 -2.38 3.45 7.40
N SER A 25 -2.60 2.16 7.15
CA SER A 25 -2.93 1.63 5.84
C SER A 25 -4.41 1.28 5.76
N VAL A 26 -5.04 1.58 4.61
CA VAL A 26 -6.43 1.23 4.31
C VAL A 26 -6.45 0.38 3.05
N PHE A 27 -6.71 -0.92 3.20
CA PHE A 27 -6.77 -1.87 2.09
C PHE A 27 -8.15 -1.88 1.44
N ILE A 28 -8.21 -1.53 0.16
CA ILE A 28 -9.45 -1.46 -0.62
C ILE A 28 -9.78 -2.81 -1.23
N GLY A 29 -11.05 -3.21 -1.10
CA GLY A 29 -11.57 -4.50 -1.55
C GLY A 29 -13.06 -4.46 -1.81
N SER A 30 -13.75 -5.55 -1.47
CA SER A 30 -15.16 -5.76 -1.80
C SER A 30 -16.16 -5.04 -0.87
N LYS A 31 -15.73 -4.44 0.25
CA LYS A 31 -16.66 -3.73 1.15
C LYS A 31 -17.28 -2.50 0.44
N PRO A 32 -18.44 -2.02 0.91
CA PRO A 32 -19.03 -0.78 0.42
C PRO A 32 -18.05 0.40 0.54
N LEU A 33 -18.06 1.28 -0.47
CA LEU A 33 -17.15 2.44 -0.58
C LEU A 33 -17.10 3.28 0.70
N VAL A 34 -18.27 3.57 1.28
CA VAL A 34 -18.42 4.44 2.46
C VAL A 34 -17.67 3.90 3.68
N ASN A 35 -17.49 2.59 3.80
CA ASN A 35 -16.74 2.00 4.91
C ASN A 35 -15.25 2.36 4.85
N TYR A 36 -14.70 2.45 3.64
CA TYR A 36 -13.30 2.87 3.44
C TYR A 36 -13.12 4.36 3.73
N ILE A 37 -14.04 5.20 3.25
CA ILE A 37 -14.01 6.65 3.52
C ILE A 37 -14.04 6.92 5.03
N ARG A 38 -14.97 6.29 5.77
CA ARG A 38 -15.04 6.39 7.24
C ARG A 38 -13.75 5.94 7.91
N GLY A 39 -13.14 4.86 7.41
CA GLY A 39 -11.85 4.38 7.90
C GLY A 39 -10.73 5.41 7.74
N VAL A 40 -10.61 6.03 6.56
CA VAL A 40 -9.62 7.09 6.30
C VAL A 40 -9.83 8.30 7.22
N ILE A 41 -11.06 8.79 7.32
CA ILE A 41 -11.42 9.92 8.20
C ILE A 41 -11.08 9.58 9.66
N THR A 42 -11.47 8.40 10.13
CA THR A 42 -11.22 7.96 11.50
C THR A 42 -9.72 7.84 11.79
N GLN A 43 -8.92 7.37 10.81
CA GLN A 43 -7.46 7.34 10.97
C GLN A 43 -6.90 8.75 11.15
N PHE A 44 -7.26 9.72 10.30
CA PHE A 44 -6.82 11.11 10.45
C PHE A 44 -7.31 11.80 11.74
N MET A 45 -8.47 11.38 12.27
CA MET A 45 -9.00 11.91 13.54
C MET A 45 -8.35 11.29 14.77
N ARG A 46 -7.74 10.10 14.66
CA ARG A 46 -7.04 9.46 15.78
C ARG A 46 -5.66 10.10 15.94
N LYS A 47 -5.37 10.53 17.18
CA LYS A 47 -4.15 11.22 17.63
C LYS A 47 -2.93 10.90 16.75
N ASP A 48 -2.53 11.90 15.97
CA ASP A 48 -1.25 12.04 15.25
C ASP A 48 -1.02 11.19 14.00
N ALA A 49 -2.06 10.67 13.33
CA ALA A 49 -1.89 10.14 11.98
C ALA A 49 -1.61 11.28 10.97
N ALA A 50 -0.34 11.63 10.80
CA ALA A 50 0.10 12.62 9.81
C ALA A 50 -0.07 12.12 8.36
N GLU A 51 -0.11 10.80 8.18
CA GLU A 51 -0.13 10.12 6.88
C GLU A 51 -1.07 8.90 6.93
N VAL A 52 -1.86 8.71 5.88
CA VAL A 52 -2.70 7.52 5.63
C VAL A 52 -2.41 7.01 4.23
N VAL A 53 -2.20 5.70 4.09
CA VAL A 53 -1.90 5.04 2.82
C VAL A 53 -3.08 4.19 2.38
N ILE A 54 -3.72 4.56 1.27
CA ILE A 54 -4.78 3.77 0.66
C ILE A 54 -4.13 2.77 -0.30
N ARG A 55 -4.27 1.47 -0.01
CA ARG A 55 -3.66 0.39 -0.80
C ARG A 55 -4.71 -0.41 -1.56
N SER A 56 -4.44 -0.71 -2.82
CA SER A 56 -5.39 -1.41 -3.68
C SER A 56 -4.73 -2.24 -4.77
N ARG A 57 -5.49 -3.16 -5.35
CA ARG A 57 -5.02 -4.05 -6.42
C ARG A 57 -6.12 -4.41 -7.40
N GLY A 58 -5.74 -4.62 -8.65
CA GLY A 58 -6.61 -5.02 -9.75
C GLY A 58 -7.84 -4.12 -9.89
N LYS A 59 -9.02 -4.74 -9.98
CA LYS A 59 -10.30 -4.02 -10.18
C LYS A 59 -10.68 -3.02 -9.08
N PHE A 60 -10.01 -3.06 -7.92
CA PHE A 60 -10.30 -2.15 -6.81
C PHE A 60 -9.54 -0.82 -6.90
N ILE A 61 -8.65 -0.65 -7.87
CA ILE A 61 -7.88 0.58 -8.07
C ILE A 61 -8.80 1.79 -8.27
N SER A 62 -9.81 1.69 -9.14
CA SER A 62 -10.77 2.78 -9.35
C SER A 62 -11.49 3.17 -8.04
N LYS A 63 -11.87 2.17 -7.24
CA LYS A 63 -12.50 2.39 -5.93
C LYS A 63 -11.54 3.10 -4.95
N ALA A 64 -10.24 2.84 -5.01
CA ALA A 64 -9.25 3.52 -4.18
C ALA A 64 -9.11 5.00 -4.52
N VAL A 65 -9.14 5.33 -5.82
CA VAL A 65 -9.15 6.72 -6.30
C VAL A 65 -10.40 7.44 -5.80
N ASP A 66 -11.58 6.83 -5.93
CA ASP A 66 -12.83 7.40 -5.42
C ASP A 66 -12.77 7.66 -3.90
N VAL A 67 -12.22 6.71 -3.14
CA VAL A 67 -12.05 6.86 -1.68
C VAL A 67 -11.11 8.01 -1.35
N ALA A 68 -10.00 8.15 -2.07
CA ALA A 68 -9.03 9.23 -1.84
C ALA A 68 -9.64 10.62 -2.07
N GLU A 69 -10.31 10.81 -3.22
CA GLU A 69 -10.93 12.08 -3.59
C GLU A 69 -12.10 12.45 -2.66
N ILE A 70 -12.95 11.48 -2.33
CA ILE A 70 -14.09 11.73 -1.44
C ILE A 70 -13.61 12.00 -0.02
N ALA A 71 -12.63 11.25 0.51
CA ALA A 71 -12.08 11.49 1.84
C ALA A 71 -11.44 12.88 1.95
N LYS A 72 -10.69 13.31 0.92
CA LYS A 72 -10.14 14.67 0.83
C LYS A 72 -11.23 15.73 0.92
N ARG A 73 -12.31 15.57 0.14
CA ARG A 73 -13.45 16.50 0.18
C ARG A 73 -14.17 16.48 1.54
N SER A 74 -14.32 15.31 2.16
CA SER A 74 -14.96 15.17 3.47
C SER A 74 -14.16 15.78 4.63
N LEU A 75 -12.84 15.90 4.49
CA LEU A 75 -11.95 16.55 5.45
C LEU A 75 -11.70 18.03 5.10
N GLU A 76 -12.59 18.65 4.33
CA GLU A 76 -12.50 20.07 3.92
C GLU A 76 -11.17 20.45 3.25
N ASN A 77 -10.57 19.49 2.52
CA ASN A 77 -9.23 19.62 1.91
C ASN A 77 -8.07 19.83 2.90
N ALA A 78 -8.25 19.55 4.20
CA ALA A 78 -7.16 19.55 5.20
C ALA A 78 -6.13 18.42 4.99
N VAL A 79 -6.30 17.61 3.94
CA VAL A 79 -5.38 16.56 3.53
C VAL A 79 -5.07 16.67 2.03
N LYS A 80 -3.86 16.31 1.64
CA LYS A 80 -3.40 16.32 0.25
C LYS A 80 -2.79 14.98 -0.15
N VAL A 81 -2.83 14.69 -1.45
CA VAL A 81 -2.11 13.56 -2.03
C VAL A 81 -0.62 13.93 -2.06
N LYS A 82 0.19 13.17 -1.32
CA LYS A 82 1.65 13.32 -1.29
C LYS A 82 2.32 12.53 -2.41
N GLU A 83 1.89 11.29 -2.61
CA GLU A 83 2.53 10.37 -3.53
C GLU A 83 1.52 9.33 -4.02
N ILE A 84 1.67 8.89 -5.28
CA ILE A 84 0.95 7.75 -5.84
C ILE A 84 2.00 6.77 -6.37
N LYS A 85 1.99 5.55 -5.86
CA LYS A 85 2.84 4.46 -6.34
C LYS A 85 1.98 3.45 -7.07
N ILE A 86 2.42 3.08 -8.26
CA ILE A 86 1.82 1.99 -9.03
C ILE A 86 2.83 0.87 -9.19
N GLY A 87 2.34 -0.36 -9.26
CA GLY A 87 3.19 -1.53 -9.41
C GLY A 87 2.45 -2.70 -10.02
N SER A 88 3.12 -3.84 -10.00
CA SER A 88 2.54 -5.12 -10.38
C SER A 88 3.07 -6.20 -9.47
N GLU A 89 2.18 -7.03 -8.94
CA GLU A 89 2.51 -8.19 -8.13
C GLU A 89 2.14 -9.46 -8.89
N SER A 90 3.08 -10.39 -9.00
CA SER A 90 2.82 -11.70 -9.61
C SER A 90 2.17 -12.63 -8.60
N PHE A 91 0.97 -13.11 -8.90
CA PHE A 91 0.25 -14.12 -8.15
C PHE A 91 0.26 -15.44 -8.92
N GLU A 92 0.51 -16.54 -8.23
CA GLU A 92 0.41 -17.87 -8.79
C GLU A 92 -0.86 -18.54 -8.28
N SER A 93 -1.74 -18.93 -9.19
CA SER A 93 -2.95 -19.69 -8.87
C SER A 93 -3.06 -20.83 -9.87
N GLU A 94 -3.25 -22.05 -9.39
CA GLU A 94 -3.44 -23.25 -10.22
C GLU A 94 -2.32 -23.45 -11.27
N GLY A 95 -1.08 -23.14 -10.91
CA GLY A 95 0.09 -23.26 -11.80
C GLY A 95 0.19 -22.17 -12.88
N LYS A 96 -0.73 -21.20 -12.89
CA LYS A 96 -0.68 -20.04 -13.78
C LYS A 96 -0.25 -18.80 -13.02
N LYS A 97 0.85 -18.18 -13.48
CA LYS A 97 1.29 -16.87 -13.01
C LYS A 97 0.47 -15.77 -13.67
N THR A 98 -0.16 -14.94 -12.84
CA THR A 98 -0.96 -13.78 -13.26
C THR A 98 -0.42 -12.54 -12.57
N ASN A 99 -0.15 -11.51 -13.35
CA ASN A 99 0.27 -10.22 -12.82
C ASN A 99 -0.97 -9.39 -12.45
N ILE A 100 -0.98 -8.83 -11.25
CA ILE A 100 -2.04 -7.98 -10.75
C ILE A 100 -1.45 -6.59 -10.50
N SER A 101 -2.01 -5.57 -11.16
CA SER A 101 -1.61 -4.19 -10.92
C SER A 101 -1.91 -3.78 -9.47
N THR A 102 -1.02 -3.04 -8.85
CA THR A 102 -1.16 -2.47 -7.50
C THR A 102 -1.11 -0.96 -7.54
N MET A 103 -1.77 -0.31 -6.59
CA MET A 103 -1.71 1.13 -6.40
C MET A 103 -1.79 1.48 -4.91
N ASP A 104 -0.83 2.31 -4.48
CA ASP A 104 -0.78 2.93 -3.17
C ASP A 104 -0.92 4.45 -3.34
N ILE A 105 -1.90 5.05 -2.66
CA ILE A 105 -2.12 6.50 -2.63
C ILE A 105 -1.80 6.98 -1.21
N VAL A 106 -0.82 7.87 -1.09
CA VAL A 106 -0.39 8.44 0.18
C VAL A 106 -1.07 9.78 0.38
N LEU A 107 -1.92 9.86 1.41
CA LEU A 107 -2.57 11.09 1.86
C LEU A 107 -1.85 11.61 3.09
N VAL A 108 -1.56 12.91 3.14
CA VAL A 108 -0.96 13.58 4.31
C VAL A 108 -1.80 14.76 4.74
N LYS A 109 -1.80 15.02 6.05
CA LYS A 109 -2.39 16.24 6.61
C LYS A 109 -1.58 17.45 6.15
N GLU A 110 -2.27 18.53 5.80
CA GLU A 110 -1.66 19.82 5.48
C GLU A 110 -1.21 20.57 6.75
#